data_AF-A0A813KE25-F1
#
_entry.id   AF-A0A813KE25-F1
#
_cell.length_a   1.000
_cell.length_b   1.000
_cell.length_c   1.000
_cell.angle_alpha   90.00
_cell.angle_beta   90.00
_cell.angle_gamma   90.00
#
_symmetry.space_group_name_H-M   'P 1'
#
loop_
_entity.id
_entity.type
_entity.pdbx_description
1 polymer ?
#
loop_
_entity_poly.entity_id
_entity_poly.type
_entity_poly.pdbx_seq_one_letter_code
_entity_poly.pdbx_strand_id
1 'polypeptide(L)'
;VNDMFDFDDLPEACQEDAAREGSDLVAKPSRRSSRGAFSALVSSGSNASNDRSSNALRQRCEDHGIASEDHGIASEVIGAVAAADVLREVERLQLLREDELAAECQAQGLGCAPGSLPREELEWRLKQLRIWKVMPLTTLQEKCRERASHVVAATPPRDGQALSHEELVEAMVVATWGGATRGQQVSKSCKEKGVPLDRLESLERAEQLLAEFNRLE
;
A
#
# COMPACT_ATOMS: atom_id res chain seq x y z
N VAL A 1 3.61 -32.30 28.26
CA VAL A 1 4.30 -31.17 28.91
C VAL A 1 3.77 -29.95 28.19
N ASN A 2 2.68 -29.39 28.71
CA ASN A 2 2.01 -28.20 28.18
C ASN A 2 2.63 -27.02 28.90
N ASP A 3 3.43 -26.22 28.20
CA ASP A 3 3.86 -24.93 28.72
C ASP A 3 2.80 -23.88 28.35
N MET A 4 2.18 -23.41 29.43
CA MET A 4 1.19 -22.38 29.55
C MET A 4 1.93 -21.04 29.42
N PHE A 5 1.76 -20.35 28.30
CA PHE A 5 2.31 -19.00 28.13
C PHE A 5 1.35 -18.01 28.82
N ASP A 6 1.75 -17.55 30.01
CA ASP A 6 1.14 -16.42 30.72
C ASP A 6 1.31 -15.13 29.90
N PHE A 7 0.21 -14.44 29.65
CA PHE A 7 0.10 -13.23 28.81
C PHE A 7 -0.11 -11.96 29.65
N ASP A 8 0.37 -11.93 30.89
CA ASP A 8 0.06 -10.88 31.88
C ASP A 8 1.24 -9.94 32.21
N ASP A 9 2.07 -9.59 31.23
CA ASP A 9 3.10 -8.56 31.41
C ASP A 9 3.18 -7.61 30.19
N LEU A 10 2.24 -6.67 30.13
CA LEU A 10 2.37 -5.47 29.31
C LEU A 10 2.34 -4.22 30.22
N PRO A 11 3.34 -3.34 30.13
CA PRO A 11 3.43 -2.18 31.03
C PRO A 11 2.38 -1.10 30.71
N GLU A 12 1.56 -0.80 31.72
CA GLU A 12 0.80 0.45 31.86
C GLU A 12 1.78 1.64 31.96
N ALA A 13 2.04 2.32 30.84
CA ALA A 13 2.62 3.65 30.88
C ALA A 13 2.27 4.41 29.61
N CYS A 14 1.30 5.33 29.71
CA CYS A 14 1.23 6.64 29.04
C CYS A 14 -0.22 7.16 29.06
N GLN A 15 -0.73 7.46 30.24
CA GLN A 15 -1.85 8.38 30.42
C GLN A 15 -1.44 9.42 31.46
N GLU A 16 -0.99 10.57 31.00
CA GLU A 16 -1.04 11.86 31.68
C GLU A 16 -0.33 12.89 30.77
N ASP A 17 -1.09 13.77 30.13
CA ASP A 17 -0.97 15.19 30.45
C ASP A 17 -2.02 16.02 29.71
N ALA A 18 -2.78 16.71 30.53
CA ALA A 18 -3.86 17.60 30.17
C ALA A 18 -3.35 19.01 29.84
N ALA A 19 -4.16 19.70 29.04
CA ALA A 19 -4.44 21.13 29.13
C ALA A 19 -3.26 22.12 29.11
N ARG A 20 -3.14 22.85 27.99
CA ARG A 20 -2.76 24.26 28.07
C ARG A 20 -3.52 25.12 27.06
N GLU A 21 -4.33 26.01 27.64
CA GLU A 21 -5.01 27.15 27.03
C GLU A 21 -4.02 28.09 26.33
N GLY A 22 -4.48 28.84 25.32
CA GLY A 22 -3.69 29.94 24.78
C GLY A 22 -4.21 30.58 23.49
N SER A 23 -5.27 31.36 23.63
CA SER A 23 -5.45 32.72 23.07
C SER A 23 -5.25 33.00 21.56
N ASP A 24 -6.36 33.38 20.94
CA ASP A 24 -6.56 34.65 20.20
C ASP A 24 -5.35 35.27 19.48
N LEU A 25 -5.36 35.23 18.14
CA LEU A 25 -4.99 36.41 17.35
C LEU A 25 -5.79 36.46 16.04
N VAL A 26 -6.74 37.40 16.03
CA VAL A 26 -7.50 37.93 14.90
C VAL A 26 -6.55 38.52 13.84
N ALA A 27 -6.56 37.94 12.62
CA ALA A 27 -5.95 38.56 11.45
C ALA A 27 -7.02 38.92 10.40
N LYS A 28 -7.13 40.23 10.14
CA LYS A 28 -8.02 40.88 9.17
C LYS A 28 -7.75 40.42 7.73
N PRO A 29 -8.77 40.11 6.91
CA PRO A 29 -8.57 39.98 5.47
C PRO A 29 -8.55 41.38 4.81
N SER A 30 -7.39 41.72 4.23
CA SER A 30 -7.20 42.88 3.37
C SER A 30 -7.87 42.65 2.01
N ARG A 31 -8.93 43.42 1.75
CA ARG A 31 -9.59 43.51 0.44
C ARG A 31 -8.66 44.21 -0.55
N ARG A 32 -8.23 43.52 -1.61
CA ARG A 32 -7.80 44.20 -2.85
C ARG A 32 -8.51 43.63 -4.07
N SER A 33 -9.41 44.49 -4.55
CA SER A 33 -9.98 44.54 -5.89
C SER A 33 -8.91 44.46 -6.97
N SER A 34 -9.13 43.62 -7.99
CA SER A 34 -9.00 44.07 -9.37
C SER A 34 -9.83 43.18 -10.29
N ARG A 35 -10.77 43.83 -10.97
CA ARG A 35 -11.51 43.33 -12.12
C ARG A 35 -10.53 43.08 -13.27
N GLY A 36 -10.56 41.88 -13.83
CA GLY A 36 -9.98 41.55 -15.12
C GLY A 36 -10.93 40.62 -15.85
N ALA A 37 -11.95 41.19 -16.51
CA ALA A 37 -12.83 40.45 -17.40
C ALA A 37 -12.09 40.22 -18.73
N PHE A 38 -11.33 39.12 -18.83
CA PHE A 38 -10.84 38.62 -20.09
C PHE A 38 -11.81 37.58 -20.63
N SER A 39 -12.38 37.89 -21.79
CA SER A 39 -13.12 36.94 -22.62
C SER A 39 -12.24 35.75 -22.95
N ALA A 40 -12.73 34.56 -22.64
CA ALA A 40 -12.27 33.33 -23.27
C ALA A 40 -13.49 32.60 -23.84
N LEU A 41 -13.71 32.80 -25.14
CA LEU A 41 -14.46 31.86 -25.98
C LEU A 41 -13.63 30.57 -26.01
N VAL A 42 -13.95 29.63 -25.14
CA VAL A 42 -13.31 28.31 -25.14
C VAL A 42 -14.21 27.32 -25.88
N SER A 43 -13.64 26.83 -26.98
CA SER A 43 -14.10 25.79 -27.88
C SER A 43 -14.83 24.64 -27.18
N SER A 44 -16.17 24.64 -27.28
CA SER A 44 -17.05 23.53 -26.91
C SER A 44 -17.14 22.52 -28.07
N GLY A 45 -16.11 21.68 -28.25
CA GLY A 45 -16.05 20.78 -29.41
C GLY A 45 -15.63 19.32 -29.16
N SER A 46 -14.99 18.98 -28.02
CA SER A 46 -14.27 17.70 -27.94
C SER A 46 -14.52 16.85 -26.68
N ASN A 47 -15.49 17.19 -25.82
CA ASN A 47 -15.62 16.52 -24.52
C ASN A 47 -16.56 15.29 -24.53
N ALA A 48 -17.50 15.19 -25.47
CA ALA A 48 -18.53 14.14 -25.44
C ALA A 48 -18.00 12.71 -25.65
N SER A 49 -16.85 12.54 -26.33
CA SER A 49 -16.20 11.23 -26.50
C SER A 49 -15.40 10.80 -25.28
N ASN A 50 -14.71 11.73 -24.61
CA ASN A 50 -13.91 11.42 -23.43
C ASN A 50 -14.80 11.03 -22.23
N ASP A 51 -15.96 11.68 -22.09
CA ASP A 51 -16.89 11.37 -21.00
C ASP A 51 -17.45 9.94 -21.09
N ARG A 52 -17.72 9.45 -22.32
CA ARG A 52 -18.20 8.08 -22.52
C ARG A 52 -17.15 7.03 -22.15
N SER A 53 -15.90 7.24 -22.56
CA SER A 53 -14.81 6.31 -22.24
C SER A 53 -14.49 6.30 -20.74
N SER A 54 -14.52 7.46 -20.09
CA SER A 54 -14.31 7.59 -18.65
C SER A 54 -15.41 6.87 -17.86
N ASN A 55 -16.68 7.06 -18.23
CA ASN A 55 -17.82 6.40 -17.58
C ASN A 55 -17.81 4.89 -17.79
N ALA A 56 -17.43 4.41 -18.99
CA ALA A 56 -17.30 2.99 -19.26
C ALA A 56 -16.18 2.33 -18.43
N LEU A 57 -15.05 3.02 -18.25
CA LEU A 57 -13.97 2.54 -17.39
C LEU A 57 -14.43 2.49 -15.92
N ARG A 58 -15.09 3.54 -15.44
CA ARG A 58 -15.62 3.60 -14.08
C ARG A 58 -16.59 2.46 -13.79
N GLN A 59 -17.54 2.21 -14.71
CA GLN A 59 -18.47 1.09 -14.60
C GLN A 59 -17.74 -0.25 -14.51
N ARG A 60 -16.73 -0.50 -15.34
CA ARG A 60 -15.94 -1.74 -15.25
C ARG A 60 -15.16 -1.83 -13.95
N CYS A 61 -14.59 -0.73 -13.46
CA CYS A 61 -13.93 -0.72 -12.15
C CYS A 61 -14.93 -1.07 -11.02
N GLU A 62 -16.18 -0.61 -11.11
CA GLU A 62 -17.25 -0.95 -10.17
C GLU A 62 -17.64 -2.44 -10.27
N ASP A 63 -17.83 -2.97 -11.48
CA ASP A 63 -18.18 -4.37 -11.73
C ASP A 63 -17.11 -5.35 -11.18
N HIS A 64 -15.83 -4.94 -11.19
CA HIS A 64 -14.72 -5.71 -10.65
C HIS A 64 -14.38 -5.39 -9.18
N GLY A 65 -15.17 -4.55 -8.51
CA GLY A 65 -15.00 -4.21 -7.10
C GLY A 65 -13.82 -3.30 -6.77
N ILE A 66 -13.16 -2.70 -7.78
CA ILE A 66 -12.02 -1.79 -7.60
C ILE A 66 -12.47 -0.48 -6.94
N ALA A 67 -13.72 -0.06 -7.19
CA ALA A 67 -14.28 1.20 -6.72
C ALA A 67 -15.12 1.09 -5.44
N SER A 68 -15.13 -0.06 -4.73
CA SER A 68 -15.96 -0.19 -3.53
C SER A 68 -15.38 0.60 -2.34
N GLU A 69 -16.26 1.09 -1.48
CA GLU A 69 -15.91 1.89 -0.29
C GLU A 69 -14.95 1.13 0.65
N ASP A 70 -15.01 -0.21 0.67
CA ASP A 70 -14.15 -1.07 1.47
C ASP A 70 -12.68 -1.04 1.02
N HIS A 71 -12.45 -0.90 -0.30
CA HIS A 71 -11.12 -0.74 -0.89
C HIS A 71 -10.67 0.73 -0.86
N GLY A 72 -11.62 1.66 -0.73
CA GLY A 72 -11.43 3.04 -0.26
C GLY A 72 -10.77 3.98 -1.25
N ILE A 73 -10.70 3.61 -2.54
CA ILE A 73 -10.01 4.41 -3.56
C ILE A 73 -10.94 4.57 -4.75
N ALA A 74 -11.59 5.73 -4.79
CA ALA A 74 -12.30 6.15 -5.98
C ALA A 74 -11.31 6.18 -7.17
N SER A 75 -11.77 5.79 -8.35
CA SER A 75 -11.00 5.94 -9.61
C SER A 75 -10.46 7.36 -9.82
N GLU A 76 -11.07 8.34 -9.14
CA GLU A 76 -10.70 9.75 -9.07
C GLU A 76 -9.33 9.97 -8.39
N VAL A 77 -8.94 9.09 -7.45
CA VAL A 77 -7.70 9.22 -6.69
C VAL A 77 -6.50 8.64 -7.46
N ILE A 78 -6.66 7.48 -8.09
CA ILE A 78 -5.58 6.85 -8.88
C ILE A 78 -5.48 7.40 -10.31
N GLY A 79 -6.56 7.99 -10.82
CA GLY A 79 -6.65 8.48 -12.18
C GLY A 79 -6.97 7.39 -13.21
N ALA A 80 -7.48 7.79 -14.37
CA ALA A 80 -8.02 6.87 -15.37
C ALA A 80 -6.99 5.90 -15.96
N VAL A 81 -5.73 6.34 -16.15
CA VAL A 81 -4.67 5.48 -16.71
C VAL A 81 -4.32 4.35 -15.74
N ALA A 82 -4.03 4.70 -14.48
CA ALA A 82 -3.74 3.73 -13.44
C ALA A 82 -4.92 2.80 -13.17
N ALA A 83 -6.15 3.32 -13.19
CA ALA A 83 -7.36 2.51 -13.05
C ALA A 83 -7.50 1.47 -14.18
N ALA A 84 -7.19 1.84 -15.42
CA ALA A 84 -7.17 0.90 -16.54
C ALA A 84 -6.08 -0.17 -16.39
N ASP A 85 -4.91 0.19 -15.86
CA ASP A 85 -3.82 -0.76 -15.60
C ASP A 85 -4.19 -1.76 -14.51
N VAL A 86 -4.77 -1.27 -13.40
CA VAL A 86 -5.30 -2.14 -12.34
C VAL A 86 -6.38 -3.06 -12.89
N LEU A 87 -7.34 -2.54 -13.66
CA LEU A 87 -8.41 -3.36 -14.24
C LEU A 87 -7.86 -4.49 -15.11
N ARG A 88 -6.88 -4.20 -15.98
CA ARG A 88 -6.22 -5.23 -16.81
C ARG A 88 -5.56 -6.32 -15.96
N GLU A 89 -4.88 -5.94 -14.88
CA GLU A 89 -4.30 -6.90 -13.95
C GLU A 89 -5.38 -7.71 -13.20
N VAL A 90 -6.47 -7.07 -12.79
CA VAL A 90 -7.58 -7.77 -12.12
C VAL A 90 -8.22 -8.81 -13.04
N GLU A 91 -8.46 -8.47 -14.30
CA GLU A 91 -8.97 -9.40 -15.30
C GLU A 91 -8.00 -10.56 -15.54
N ARG A 92 -6.69 -10.28 -15.58
CA ARG A 92 -5.66 -11.32 -15.67
C ARG A 92 -5.72 -12.28 -14.47
N LEU A 93 -5.85 -11.74 -13.25
CA LEU A 93 -5.92 -12.54 -12.02
C LEU A 93 -7.15 -13.45 -12.00
N GLN A 94 -8.30 -13.00 -12.51
CA GLN A 94 -9.52 -13.81 -12.57
C GLN A 94 -9.42 -15.02 -13.52
N LEU A 95 -8.46 -15.00 -14.45
CA LEU A 95 -8.20 -16.10 -15.38
C LEU A 95 -7.19 -17.11 -14.83
N LEU A 96 -6.47 -16.79 -13.76
CA LEU A 96 -5.51 -17.69 -13.13
C LEU A 96 -6.23 -18.79 -12.34
N ARG A 97 -5.57 -19.95 -12.27
CA ARG A 97 -5.99 -21.05 -11.41
C ARG A 97 -5.65 -20.73 -9.94
N GLU A 98 -6.28 -21.45 -9.01
CA GLU A 98 -6.08 -21.19 -7.57
C GLU A 98 -4.64 -21.42 -7.11
N ASP A 99 -3.96 -22.44 -7.65
CA ASP A 99 -2.54 -22.71 -7.43
C ASP A 99 -1.64 -21.55 -7.92
N GLU A 100 -1.98 -20.98 -9.08
CA GLU A 100 -1.27 -19.85 -9.67
C GLU A 100 -1.52 -18.55 -8.88
N LEU A 101 -2.74 -18.33 -8.39
CA LEU A 101 -3.06 -17.21 -7.50
C LEU A 101 -2.32 -17.30 -6.18
N ALA A 102 -2.27 -18.49 -5.57
CA ALA A 102 -1.52 -18.70 -4.34
C ALA A 102 -0.02 -18.44 -4.55
N ALA A 103 0.53 -18.93 -5.67
CA ALA A 103 1.92 -18.68 -6.03
C ALA A 103 2.21 -17.19 -6.26
N GLU A 104 1.32 -16.46 -6.94
CA GLU A 104 1.44 -15.00 -7.12
C GLU A 104 1.36 -14.29 -5.77
N CYS A 105 0.41 -14.63 -4.88
CA CYS A 105 0.34 -14.07 -3.52
C CYS A 105 1.64 -14.28 -2.75
N GLN A 106 2.21 -15.48 -2.83
CA GLN A 106 3.48 -15.82 -2.17
C GLN A 106 4.63 -15.00 -2.76
N ALA A 107 4.71 -14.88 -4.08
CA ALA A 107 5.73 -14.09 -4.77
C ALA A 107 5.63 -12.59 -4.43
N GLN A 108 4.43 -12.10 -4.12
CA GLN A 108 4.19 -10.72 -3.68
C GLN A 108 4.35 -10.53 -2.16
N GLY A 109 4.77 -11.56 -1.42
CA GLY A 109 5.01 -11.48 0.02
C GLY A 109 3.75 -11.42 0.89
N LEU A 110 2.59 -11.81 0.36
CA LEU A 110 1.30 -11.72 1.06
C LEU A 110 1.09 -12.83 2.11
N GLY A 111 2.11 -13.65 2.39
CA GLY A 111 2.07 -14.70 3.41
C GLY A 111 1.03 -15.80 3.14
N CYS A 112 0.60 -15.97 1.89
CA CYS A 112 -0.41 -16.98 1.53
C CYS A 112 0.29 -18.31 1.25
N ALA A 113 0.04 -19.33 2.07
CA ALA A 113 0.49 -20.68 1.79
C ALA A 113 -0.49 -21.36 0.81
N PRO A 114 -0.04 -22.27 -0.07
CA PRO A 114 -0.94 -23.02 -0.94
C PRO A 114 -2.04 -23.73 -0.14
N GLY A 115 -3.31 -23.48 -0.50
CA GLY A 115 -4.48 -24.06 0.15
C GLY A 115 -4.85 -23.46 1.52
N SER A 116 -4.18 -22.39 1.98
CA SER A 116 -4.52 -21.77 3.27
C SER A 116 -5.72 -20.83 3.22
N LEU A 117 -6.04 -20.28 2.05
CA LEU A 117 -7.09 -19.27 1.85
C LEU A 117 -7.96 -19.65 0.66
N PRO A 118 -9.27 -19.32 0.69
CA PRO A 118 -10.14 -19.52 -0.45
C PRO A 118 -9.73 -18.62 -1.61
N ARG A 119 -10.09 -19.03 -2.84
CA ARG A 119 -9.76 -18.30 -4.07
C ARG A 119 -10.19 -16.83 -4.02
N GLU A 120 -11.39 -16.55 -3.50
CA GLU A 120 -11.92 -15.19 -3.44
C GLU A 120 -11.03 -14.27 -2.58
N GLU A 121 -10.50 -14.79 -1.48
CA GLU A 121 -9.60 -14.06 -0.60
C GLU A 121 -8.24 -13.82 -1.27
N LEU A 122 -7.69 -14.82 -1.98
CA LEU A 122 -6.45 -14.65 -2.75
C LEU A 122 -6.59 -13.55 -3.80
N GLU A 123 -7.68 -13.59 -4.57
CA GLU A 123 -7.98 -12.55 -5.55
C GLU A 123 -8.16 -11.19 -4.89
N TRP A 124 -8.89 -11.12 -3.78
CA TRP A 124 -9.12 -9.89 -3.04
C TRP A 124 -7.81 -9.24 -2.59
N ARG A 125 -6.90 -10.02 -1.99
CA ARG A 125 -5.59 -9.51 -1.55
C ARG A 125 -4.74 -9.00 -2.72
N LEU A 126 -4.71 -9.75 -3.83
CA LEU A 126 -3.95 -9.33 -5.01
C LEU A 126 -4.53 -8.08 -5.65
N LYS A 127 -5.86 -7.97 -5.76
CA LYS A 127 -6.55 -6.76 -6.23
C LYS A 127 -6.17 -5.57 -5.36
N GLN A 128 -6.27 -5.71 -4.04
CA GLN A 128 -5.98 -4.64 -3.09
C GLN A 128 -4.50 -4.22 -3.13
N LEU A 129 -3.57 -5.17 -3.26
CA LEU A 129 -2.16 -4.87 -3.45
C LEU A 129 -1.92 -4.06 -4.72
N ARG A 130 -2.54 -4.42 -5.85
CA ARG A 130 -2.38 -3.68 -7.12
C ARG A 130 -2.87 -2.25 -6.99
N ILE A 131 -4.00 -2.07 -6.31
CA ILE A 131 -4.56 -0.77 -6.01
C ILE A 131 -3.59 0.08 -5.17
N TRP A 132 -3.00 -0.49 -4.11
CA TRP A 132 -1.98 0.21 -3.30
C TRP A 132 -0.73 0.59 -4.08
N LYS A 133 -0.28 -0.27 -5.00
CA LYS A 133 0.90 -0.01 -5.84
C LYS A 133 0.72 1.17 -6.79
N VAL A 134 -0.50 1.47 -7.22
CA VAL A 134 -0.77 2.62 -8.10
C VAL A 134 -1.32 3.84 -7.37
N MET A 135 -1.58 3.71 -6.07
CA MET A 135 -2.11 4.81 -5.25
C MET A 135 -1.07 5.94 -5.15
N PRO A 136 -1.48 7.22 -5.26
CA PRO A 136 -0.58 8.34 -5.00
C PRO A 136 0.05 8.27 -3.61
N LEU A 137 1.33 8.64 -3.52
CA LEU A 137 2.11 8.57 -2.28
C LEU A 137 1.43 9.27 -1.09
N THR A 138 0.81 10.43 -1.33
CA THR A 138 0.13 11.20 -0.27
C THR A 138 -1.06 10.45 0.32
N THR A 139 -1.91 9.87 -0.53
CA THR A 139 -3.05 9.05 -0.09
C THR A 139 -2.57 7.77 0.59
N LEU A 140 -1.47 7.19 0.08
CA LEU A 140 -0.89 5.99 0.66
C LEU A 140 -0.38 6.25 2.09
N GLN A 141 0.29 7.39 2.30
CA GLN A 141 0.73 7.82 3.64
C GLN A 141 -0.44 8.02 4.60
N GLU A 142 -1.55 8.59 4.15
CA GLU A 142 -2.77 8.73 4.96
C GLU A 142 -3.33 7.35 5.35
N LYS A 143 -3.45 6.43 4.39
CA LYS A 143 -3.92 5.06 4.65
C LYS A 143 -2.97 4.27 5.56
N CYS A 144 -1.65 4.44 5.39
CA CYS A 144 -0.66 3.88 6.30
C CYS A 144 -0.82 4.44 7.71
N ARG A 145 -1.11 5.74 7.87
CA ARG A 145 -1.33 6.34 9.19
C ARG A 145 -2.60 5.78 9.86
N GLU A 146 -3.65 5.55 9.09
CA GLU A 146 -4.92 4.97 9.58
C GLU A 146 -4.76 3.51 10.01
N ARG A 147 -4.07 2.68 9.21
CA ARG A 147 -4.10 1.21 9.36
C ARG A 147 -2.78 0.58 9.79
N ALA A 148 -1.65 1.21 9.48
CA ALA A 148 -0.31 0.66 9.63
C ALA A 148 0.61 1.51 10.52
N SER A 149 0.07 2.43 11.33
CA SER A 149 0.85 3.32 12.20
C SER A 149 1.79 2.56 13.12
N HIS A 150 1.36 1.41 13.63
CA HIS A 150 2.18 0.53 14.46
C HIS A 150 3.36 -0.10 13.70
N VAL A 151 3.17 -0.53 12.45
CA VAL A 151 4.24 -1.11 11.61
C VAL A 151 5.26 -0.04 11.22
N VAL A 152 4.76 1.14 10.83
CA VAL A 152 5.60 2.28 10.48
C VAL A 152 6.43 2.74 11.68
N ALA A 153 5.84 2.81 12.88
CA ALA A 153 6.54 3.18 14.11
C ALA A 153 7.60 2.15 14.53
N ALA A 154 7.36 0.86 14.26
CA ALA A 154 8.31 -0.21 14.52
C ALA A 154 9.48 -0.24 13.52
N THR A 155 9.36 0.45 12.39
CA THR A 155 10.43 0.54 11.40
C THR A 155 11.46 1.56 11.87
N PRO A 156 12.73 1.18 12.07
CA PRO A 156 13.74 2.11 12.58
C PRO A 156 13.91 3.29 11.61
N PRO A 157 13.95 4.53 12.12
CA PRO A 157 14.10 5.70 11.27
C PRO A 157 15.45 5.66 10.55
N ARG A 158 15.41 5.56 9.21
CA ARG A 158 16.60 5.71 8.36
C ARG A 158 16.85 7.20 8.16
N ASP A 159 17.88 7.75 8.81
CA ASP A 159 18.50 9.06 8.53
C ASP A 159 17.54 10.21 8.13
N GLY A 160 16.38 10.30 8.78
CA GLY A 160 15.37 11.33 8.50
C GLY A 160 14.71 11.26 7.12
N GLN A 161 14.91 10.16 6.37
CA GLN A 161 14.30 9.97 5.05
C GLN A 161 12.85 9.49 5.20
N ALA A 162 11.94 10.12 4.46
CA ALA A 162 10.56 9.65 4.37
C ALA A 162 10.53 8.25 3.72
N LEU A 163 9.66 7.38 4.23
CA LEU A 163 9.44 6.05 3.64
C LEU A 163 9.09 6.18 2.15
N SER A 164 9.74 5.36 1.34
CA SER A 164 9.44 5.22 -0.08
C SER A 164 8.04 4.67 -0.29
N HIS A 165 7.53 4.79 -1.52
CA HIS A 165 6.21 4.27 -1.89
C HIS A 165 6.14 2.76 -1.65
N GLU A 166 7.17 2.04 -2.06
CA GLU A 166 7.27 0.59 -1.93
C GLU A 166 7.28 0.16 -0.45
N GLU A 167 8.03 0.85 0.40
CA GLU A 167 8.06 0.58 1.86
C GLU A 167 6.69 0.81 2.51
N LEU A 168 5.94 1.82 2.06
CA LEU A 168 4.59 2.08 2.56
C LEU A 168 3.59 1.00 2.11
N VAL A 169 3.66 0.56 0.85
CA VAL A 169 2.85 -0.57 0.37
C VAL A 169 3.14 -1.82 1.19
N GLU A 170 4.42 -2.11 1.41
CA GLU A 170 4.86 -3.26 2.20
C GLU A 170 4.39 -3.17 3.66
N ALA A 171 4.48 -2.00 4.28
CA ALA A 171 3.97 -1.77 5.63
C ALA A 171 2.45 -2.01 5.71
N MET A 172 1.67 -1.63 4.69
CA MET A 172 0.24 -1.93 4.66
C MET A 172 -0.04 -3.42 4.47
N VAL A 173 0.74 -4.12 3.64
CA VAL A 173 0.63 -5.57 3.48
C VAL A 173 0.83 -6.27 4.84
N VAL A 174 1.87 -5.90 5.57
CA VAL A 174 2.17 -6.45 6.90
C VAL A 174 1.07 -6.11 7.89
N ALA A 175 0.64 -4.86 7.96
CA ALA A 175 -0.41 -4.41 8.88
C ALA A 175 -1.77 -5.07 8.62
N THR A 176 -2.11 -5.34 7.36
CA THR A 176 -3.43 -5.85 6.98
C THR A 176 -3.50 -7.37 7.07
N TRP A 177 -2.44 -8.08 6.69
CA TRP A 177 -2.48 -9.54 6.53
C TRP A 177 -1.45 -10.31 7.37
N GLY A 178 -0.63 -9.65 8.18
CA GLY A 178 0.33 -10.31 9.07
C GLY A 178 1.51 -10.95 8.33
N GLY A 179 1.89 -10.39 7.18
CA GLY A 179 3.03 -10.86 6.38
C GLY A 179 4.40 -10.50 6.98
N ALA A 180 5.45 -10.95 6.31
CA ALA A 180 6.81 -10.52 6.60
C ALA A 180 7.25 -9.44 5.60
N THR A 181 7.91 -8.40 6.10
CA THR A 181 8.57 -7.41 5.23
C THR A 181 9.59 -8.10 4.32
N ARG A 182 9.87 -7.55 3.13
CA ARG A 182 10.99 -7.89 2.27
C ARG A 182 12.28 -8.00 3.08
N GLY A 183 12.51 -7.04 3.97
CA GLY A 183 13.64 -7.09 4.92
C GLY A 183 13.63 -8.35 5.79
N GLN A 184 12.49 -8.70 6.38
CA GLN A 184 12.34 -9.92 7.19
C GLN A 184 12.47 -11.20 6.37
N GLN A 185 11.94 -11.24 5.15
CA GLN A 185 12.00 -12.40 4.26
C GLN A 185 13.45 -12.69 3.82
N VAL A 186 14.16 -11.65 3.40
CA VAL A 186 15.58 -11.73 3.07
C VAL A 186 16.38 -12.12 4.30
N SER A 187 16.07 -11.52 5.45
CA SER A 187 16.72 -11.85 6.73
C SER A 187 16.59 -13.33 7.09
N LYS A 188 15.37 -13.86 7.00
CA LYS A 188 15.08 -15.28 7.23
C LYS A 188 15.83 -16.17 6.24
N SER A 189 15.78 -15.84 4.95
CA SER A 189 16.41 -16.64 3.88
C SER A 189 17.94 -16.67 4.02
N CYS A 190 18.56 -15.53 4.33
CA CYS A 190 20.00 -15.47 4.60
C CYS A 190 20.38 -16.31 5.82
N LYS A 191 19.59 -16.25 6.90
CA LYS A 191 19.83 -17.08 8.10
C LYS A 191 19.75 -18.58 7.78
N GLU A 192 18.79 -18.99 6.95
CA GLU A 192 18.64 -20.38 6.50
C GLU A 192 19.81 -20.84 5.61
N LYS A 193 20.36 -19.95 4.78
CA LYS A 193 21.53 -20.23 3.92
C LYS A 193 22.88 -19.98 4.61
N GLY A 194 22.90 -19.55 5.87
CA GLY A 194 24.13 -19.23 6.61
C GLY A 194 24.86 -17.97 6.13
N VAL A 195 24.16 -17.04 5.49
CA VAL A 195 24.71 -15.76 4.99
C VAL A 195 24.67 -14.71 6.11
N PRO A 196 25.82 -14.16 6.55
CA PRO A 196 25.87 -13.14 7.61
C PRO A 196 25.45 -11.76 7.10
N LEU A 197 24.22 -11.34 7.42
CA LEU A 197 23.64 -10.04 7.01
C LEU A 197 24.38 -8.83 7.57
N ASP A 198 24.99 -8.95 8.74
CA ASP A 198 25.81 -7.92 9.37
C ASP A 198 27.03 -7.51 8.54
N ARG A 199 27.46 -8.39 7.62
CA ARG A 199 28.58 -8.13 6.70
C ARG A 199 28.14 -7.57 5.36
N LEU A 200 26.84 -7.46 5.12
CA LEU A 200 26.29 -6.95 3.88
C LEU A 200 25.91 -5.49 4.08
N GLU A 201 26.51 -4.62 3.27
CA GLU A 201 26.30 -3.17 3.33
C GLU A 201 24.89 -2.76 2.93
N SER A 202 24.15 -3.62 2.23
CA SER A 202 22.77 -3.34 1.81
C SER A 202 21.90 -4.59 1.70
N LEU A 203 20.58 -4.36 1.79
CA LEU A 203 19.57 -5.40 1.59
C LEU A 203 19.57 -5.92 0.14
N GLU A 204 19.79 -5.05 -0.85
CA GLU A 204 19.85 -5.51 -2.25
C GLU A 204 21.01 -6.47 -2.48
N ARG A 205 22.15 -6.26 -1.80
CA ARG A 205 23.28 -7.16 -1.92
C ARG A 205 22.96 -8.55 -1.37
N ALA A 206 22.21 -8.62 -0.28
CA ALA A 206 21.75 -9.88 0.30
C ALA A 206 20.84 -10.65 -0.67
N GLU A 207 19.91 -9.95 -1.33
CA GLU A 207 19.03 -10.55 -2.32
C GLU A 207 19.76 -11.07 -3.55
N GLN A 208 20.73 -10.31 -4.06
CA GLN A 208 21.56 -10.75 -5.17
C GLN A 208 22.29 -12.05 -4.84
N LEU A 209 22.87 -12.15 -3.64
CA LEU A 209 23.54 -13.36 -3.18
C LEU A 209 22.55 -14.53 -3.06
N LEU A 210 21.37 -14.32 -2.47
CA LEU A 210 20.34 -15.36 -2.39
C LEU A 210 19.91 -15.85 -3.78
N ALA A 211 19.78 -14.93 -4.74
CA ALA A 211 19.46 -15.29 -6.13
C ALA A 211 20.57 -16.11 -6.80
N GLU A 212 21.85 -15.80 -6.53
CA GLU A 212 22.98 -16.61 -7.00
C GLU A 212 23.01 -17.99 -6.35
N PHE A 213 22.76 -18.09 -5.04
CA PHE A 213 22.65 -19.38 -4.34
C PHE A 213 21.55 -20.26 -4.93
N ASN A 214 20.35 -19.71 -5.13
CA ASN A 214 19.22 -20.44 -5.70
C ASN A 214 19.43 -20.88 -7.15
N ARG A 215 20.42 -20.31 -7.87
CA ARG A 215 20.79 -20.74 -9.23
C ARG A 215 21.76 -21.92 -9.26
N LEU A 216 22.49 -22.14 -8.17
CA LEU A 216 23.52 -23.18 -8.07
C LEU A 216 22.97 -24.49 -7.50
N GLU A 217 21.79 -24.46 -6.88
CA GLU A 217 21.03 -25.62 -6.40
C GLU A 217 20.16 -26.24 -7.52
#